data_AF-A0A953QH37-F1
#
_entry.id   AF-A0A953QH37-F1
#
_cell.length_a   1.000
_cell.length_b   1.000
_cell.length_c   1.000
_cell.angle_alpha   90.00
_cell.angle_beta   90.00
_cell.angle_gamma   90.00
#
_symmetry.space_group_name_H-M   'P 1'
#
loop_
_entity.id
_entity.type
_entity.pdbx_description
1 polymer ?
#
loop_
_entity_poly.entity_id
_entity_poly.type
_entity_poly.pdbx_seq_one_letter_code
_entity_poly.pdbx_strand_id
1 'polypeptide(L)'
;MTRVYKIRDFAAMAGVTVKALHHYDRLGLLKPERTPAGYRVYRERHLETLEQIIALKFLGLPLREIEKILKRPALEMADTLRLQRRALEDRQELLARAIRSIRAAEEAIAAGNPADPAMLKNIIEAIEMQDGIGVMKKYYSEESWERHRRYYEEGPSEQWQDFYRDGHKLLGGDPASAEAQKLVERWLDLSQRAHAGDPAVATDSPAAWIDRANWPRALKQRAGELRMEEVQAFVRRAALIRSRFMFSDEGWAKLAELQKLAPQEHTSQWKARVELFRDLEGAAEEDPAGERAQALVARWQAQLDVNSGGNPEIRAALLAGWSRRREWPDSHRWQVERLHVMSFERFERAADFLDRAVAAARKTEAQMTSLKSALLDEFEEEMAAARKMLEAVPEDRFAWRPHEKSMTLGRLASHVAMMPGVAAVIVRKRGPRPAEAESKKELMANFDANVAACREVFSGLSEEQLSGDILVTPTIEKPLWKVLQGRGFLNHMIHHRGQLSMYLRLVGAAVPGMYGPSADEK
;
A
#
# COMPACT_ATOMS: atom_id res chain seq x y z
N MET A 1 22.58 74.20 -3.71
CA MET A 1 22.33 73.28 -4.83
C MET A 1 22.64 71.86 -4.38
N THR A 2 21.64 70.97 -4.23
CA THR A 2 21.88 69.54 -3.91
C THR A 2 22.74 68.90 -4.99
N ARG A 3 23.85 68.29 -4.59
CA ARG A 3 24.80 67.62 -5.48
C ARG A 3 24.12 66.42 -6.15
N VAL A 4 24.33 66.27 -7.46
CA VAL A 4 23.72 65.23 -8.27
C VAL A 4 24.82 64.30 -8.77
N TYR A 5 24.62 62.99 -8.59
CA TYR A 5 25.60 61.96 -8.91
C TYR A 5 25.11 61.08 -10.07
N LYS A 6 25.99 60.81 -11.04
CA LYS A 6 25.71 59.79 -12.07
C LYS A 6 25.82 58.41 -11.44
N ILE A 7 25.18 57.41 -12.04
CA ILE A 7 25.08 56.06 -11.48
C ILE A 7 26.42 55.42 -11.13
N ARG A 8 27.48 55.65 -11.92
CA ARG A 8 28.83 55.11 -11.63
C ARG A 8 29.46 55.79 -10.41
N ASP A 9 29.37 57.11 -10.34
CA ASP A 9 29.93 57.89 -9.23
C ASP A 9 29.18 57.60 -7.92
N PHE A 10 27.85 57.44 -8.00
CA PHE A 10 27.02 57.07 -6.86
C PHE A 10 27.28 55.63 -6.39
N ALA A 11 27.47 54.69 -7.32
CA ALA A 11 27.84 53.30 -7.01
C ALA A 11 29.19 53.22 -6.29
N ALA A 12 30.19 53.94 -6.80
CA ALA A 12 31.53 53.99 -6.21
C ALA A 12 31.50 54.63 -4.82
N MET A 13 30.74 55.72 -4.64
CA MET A 13 30.60 56.41 -3.36
C MET A 13 29.93 55.55 -2.29
N ALA A 14 28.89 54.80 -2.66
CA ALA A 14 28.13 53.97 -1.74
C ALA A 14 28.68 52.53 -1.59
N GLY A 15 29.80 52.20 -2.26
CA GLY A 15 30.41 50.87 -2.18
C GLY A 15 29.55 49.74 -2.77
N VAL A 16 28.67 50.05 -3.72
CA VAL A 16 27.78 49.06 -4.38
C VAL A 16 28.06 48.95 -5.87
N THR A 17 27.66 47.85 -6.50
CA THR A 17 27.81 47.71 -7.96
C THR A 17 26.72 48.48 -8.70
N VAL A 18 27.04 48.97 -9.91
CA VAL A 18 26.03 49.57 -10.82
C VAL A 18 24.89 48.57 -11.12
N LYS A 19 25.21 47.27 -11.18
CA LYS A 19 24.22 46.19 -11.35
C LYS A 19 23.24 46.13 -10.19
N ALA A 20 23.71 46.32 -8.94
CA ALA A 20 22.84 46.38 -7.77
C ALA A 20 21.89 47.58 -7.81
N LEU A 21 22.37 48.77 -8.18
CA LEU A 21 21.52 49.96 -8.33
C LEU A 21 20.44 49.78 -9.40
N HIS A 22 20.79 49.20 -10.55
CA HIS A 22 19.79 48.84 -11.57
C HIS A 22 18.78 47.81 -11.06
N HIS A 23 19.21 46.88 -10.21
CA HIS A 23 18.31 45.90 -9.60
C HIS A 23 17.35 46.55 -8.60
N TYR A 24 17.83 47.47 -7.75
CA TYR A 24 17.01 48.21 -6.80
C TYR A 24 16.02 49.16 -7.48
N ASP A 25 16.40 49.79 -8.60
CA ASP A 25 15.50 50.57 -9.45
C ASP A 25 14.37 49.70 -10.02
N ARG A 26 14.70 48.53 -10.57
CA ARG A 26 13.69 47.58 -11.08
C ARG A 26 12.72 47.08 -10.02
N LEU A 27 13.21 46.88 -8.79
CA LEU A 27 12.39 46.48 -7.64
C LEU A 27 11.66 47.65 -6.99
N GLY A 28 11.81 48.88 -7.48
CA GLY A 28 11.20 50.07 -6.90
C GLY A 28 11.73 50.45 -5.51
N LEU A 29 12.82 49.83 -5.06
CA LEU A 29 13.49 50.05 -3.77
C LEU A 29 14.24 51.37 -3.72
N LEU A 30 14.92 51.71 -4.82
CA LEU A 30 15.69 52.94 -4.95
C LEU A 30 15.45 53.53 -6.34
N LYS A 31 14.49 54.45 -6.44
CA LYS A 31 14.11 55.06 -7.71
C LYS A 31 14.99 56.28 -8.01
N PRO A 32 15.80 56.27 -9.08
CA PRO A 32 16.59 57.42 -9.49
C PRO A 32 15.71 58.48 -10.15
N GLU A 33 16.18 59.72 -10.11
CA GLU A 33 15.72 60.76 -11.02
C GLU A 33 16.32 60.57 -12.41
N ARG A 34 15.76 61.25 -13.41
CA ARG A 34 16.27 61.23 -14.78
C ARG A 34 16.60 62.62 -15.28
N THR A 35 17.69 62.73 -16.03
CA THR A 35 18.01 63.96 -16.78
C THR A 35 17.07 64.11 -17.98
N PRO A 36 16.99 65.29 -18.63
CA PRO A 36 16.24 65.47 -19.88
C PRO A 36 16.64 64.51 -21.00
N ALA A 37 17.91 64.07 -21.02
CA ALA A 37 18.43 63.07 -21.95
C ALA A 37 18.18 61.61 -21.50
N GLY A 38 17.42 61.38 -20.43
CA GLY A 38 16.97 60.06 -19.98
C GLY A 38 17.91 59.30 -19.04
N TYR A 39 19.06 59.87 -18.66
CA TYR A 39 20.07 59.23 -17.81
C TYR A 39 19.68 59.24 -16.32
N ARG A 40 19.95 58.14 -15.61
CA ARG A 40 19.72 58.00 -14.16
C ARG A 40 20.67 58.89 -13.36
N VAL A 41 20.10 59.64 -12.43
CA VAL A 41 20.81 60.51 -11.51
C VAL A 41 20.31 60.33 -10.07
N TYR A 42 21.24 60.39 -9.14
CA TYR A 42 21.01 60.21 -7.72
C TYR A 42 21.40 61.47 -6.95
N ARG A 43 20.91 61.58 -5.72
CA ARG A 43 21.07 62.72 -4.80
C ARG A 43 21.33 62.17 -3.40
N GLU A 44 21.75 63.01 -2.47
CA GLU A 44 22.02 62.63 -1.08
C GLU A 44 20.85 61.86 -0.42
N ARG A 45 19.59 62.25 -0.64
CA ARG A 45 18.42 61.49 -0.15
C ARG A 45 18.37 60.02 -0.60
N HIS A 46 18.92 59.72 -1.78
CA HIS A 46 19.00 58.36 -2.30
C HIS A 46 20.09 57.56 -1.58
N LEU A 47 21.11 58.23 -1.02
CA LEU A 47 22.13 57.60 -0.20
C LEU A 47 21.52 57.11 1.11
N GLU A 48 20.72 57.93 1.79
CA GLU A 48 20.03 57.55 3.03
C GLU A 48 19.15 56.30 2.84
N THR A 49 18.35 56.25 1.76
CA THR A 49 17.55 55.07 1.44
C THR A 49 18.44 53.86 1.09
N LEU A 50 19.54 54.07 0.37
CA LEU A 50 20.48 53.00 0.02
C LEU A 50 21.16 52.42 1.26
N GLU A 51 21.57 53.25 2.22
CA GLU A 51 22.15 52.82 3.49
C GLU A 51 21.15 51.99 4.30
N GLN A 52 19.87 52.39 4.34
CA GLN A 52 18.81 51.59 4.96
C GLN A 52 18.61 50.24 4.27
N ILE A 53 18.62 50.20 2.93
CA ILE A 53 18.54 48.94 2.16
C ILE A 53 19.73 48.05 2.49
N ILE A 54 20.94 48.60 2.55
CA ILE A 54 22.16 47.86 2.86
C ILE A 54 22.09 47.31 4.28
N ALA A 55 21.69 48.12 5.26
CA ALA A 55 21.56 47.69 6.66
C ALA A 55 20.53 46.57 6.82
N LEU A 56 19.34 46.70 6.23
CA LEU A 56 18.29 45.67 6.31
C LEU A 56 18.68 44.39 5.56
N LYS A 57 19.36 44.53 4.42
CA LYS A 57 19.90 43.38 3.69
C LYS A 57 20.98 42.67 4.49
N PHE A 58 21.83 43.43 5.20
CA PHE A 58 22.85 42.87 6.08
C PHE A 58 22.24 42.12 7.27
N LEU A 59 21.08 42.56 7.75
CA LEU A 59 20.27 41.86 8.76
C LEU A 59 19.54 40.60 8.20
N GLY A 60 19.75 40.25 6.93
CA GLY A 60 19.22 39.03 6.33
C GLY A 60 17.80 39.15 5.77
N LEU A 61 17.24 40.37 5.68
CA LEU A 61 15.92 40.58 5.10
C LEU A 61 15.98 40.50 3.56
N PRO A 62 15.08 39.75 2.90
CA PRO A 62 15.02 39.71 1.45
C PRO A 62 14.54 41.04 0.87
N LEU A 63 15.03 41.40 -0.32
CA LEU A 63 14.78 42.70 -0.96
C LEU A 63 13.30 43.06 -1.11
N ARG A 64 12.41 42.08 -1.28
CA ARG A 64 10.94 42.30 -1.36
C ARG A 64 10.31 42.68 -0.02
N GLU A 65 10.85 42.18 1.11
CA GLU A 65 10.39 42.60 2.43
C GLU A 65 10.90 44.00 2.75
N ILE A 66 12.16 44.29 2.40
CA ILE A 66 12.73 45.63 2.52
C ILE A 66 11.86 46.66 1.79
N GLU A 67 11.33 46.32 0.61
CA GLU A 67 10.43 47.21 -0.14
C GLU A 67 9.14 47.52 0.62
N LYS A 68 8.53 46.51 1.27
CA LYS A 68 7.32 46.69 2.08
C LYS A 68 7.61 47.52 3.33
N ILE A 69 8.75 47.25 3.95
CA ILE A 69 9.22 47.91 5.18
C ILE A 69 9.48 49.40 4.94
N LEU A 70 10.16 49.76 3.84
CA LEU A 70 10.45 51.15 3.48
C LEU A 70 9.21 51.96 3.08
N LYS A 71 8.10 51.29 2.76
CA LYS A 71 6.82 51.94 2.38
C LYS A 71 5.81 52.06 3.51
N ARG A 72 6.08 51.49 4.70
CA ARG A 72 5.13 51.40 5.83
C ARG A 72 5.47 52.40 6.96
N PRO A 73 4.49 52.73 7.84
CA PRO A 73 4.72 53.62 8.99
C PRO A 73 5.72 53.02 10.00
N ALA A 74 6.45 53.89 10.71
CA ALA A 74 7.56 53.53 11.60
C ALA A 74 7.24 52.52 12.73
N LEU A 75 5.97 52.39 13.13
CA LEU A 75 5.55 51.44 14.17
C LEU A 75 5.62 49.97 13.70
N GLU A 76 5.30 49.68 12.44
CA GLU A 76 5.39 48.30 11.89
C GLU A 76 6.84 47.87 11.60
N MET A 77 7.72 48.85 11.35
CA MET A 77 9.17 48.66 11.26
C MET A 77 9.75 48.18 12.59
N ALA A 78 9.33 48.78 13.71
CA ALA A 78 9.83 48.42 15.03
C ALA A 78 9.50 46.96 15.38
N ASP A 79 8.31 46.47 15.05
CA ASP A 79 7.92 45.08 15.32
C ASP A 79 8.64 44.08 14.41
N THR A 80 8.84 44.41 13.14
CA THR A 80 9.65 43.60 12.21
C THR A 80 11.11 43.50 12.66
N LEU A 81 11.72 44.63 13.08
CA LEU A 81 13.07 44.66 13.61
C LEU A 81 13.19 43.93 14.96
N ARG A 82 12.15 43.99 15.81
CA ARG A 82 12.10 43.20 17.06
C ARG A 82 12.05 41.71 16.78
N LEU A 83 11.27 41.27 15.80
CA LEU A 83 11.18 39.86 15.41
C LEU A 83 12.52 39.37 14.85
N GLN A 84 13.18 40.16 13.99
CA GLN A 84 14.51 39.82 13.47
C GLN A 84 15.59 39.83 14.56
N ARG A 85 15.57 40.80 15.48
CA ARG A 85 16.47 40.82 16.64
C ARG A 85 16.31 39.55 17.48
N ARG A 86 15.08 39.13 17.78
CA ARG A 86 14.83 37.88 18.51
C ARG A 86 15.36 36.67 17.76
N ALA A 87 15.14 36.58 16.45
CA ALA A 87 15.68 35.49 15.63
C ALA A 87 17.22 35.46 15.63
N LEU A 88 17.89 36.63 15.66
CA LEU A 88 19.34 36.74 15.77
C LEU A 88 19.83 36.38 17.19
N GLU A 89 19.12 36.79 18.24
CA GLU A 89 19.40 36.42 19.63
C GLU A 89 19.28 34.90 19.83
N ASP A 90 18.23 34.27 19.28
CA ASP A 90 18.03 32.81 19.30
C ASP A 90 19.18 32.07 18.58
N ARG A 91 19.63 32.60 17.42
CA ARG A 91 20.79 32.07 16.69
C ARG A 91 22.08 32.23 17.50
N GLN A 92 22.27 33.38 18.15
CA GLN A 92 23.43 33.63 19.00
C GLN A 92 23.48 32.64 20.15
N GLU A 93 22.34 32.36 20.80
CA GLU A 93 22.27 31.40 21.89
C GLU A 93 22.58 29.97 21.42
N LEU A 94 22.05 29.58 20.25
CA LEU A 94 22.34 28.27 19.66
C LEU A 94 23.82 28.12 19.30
N LEU A 95 24.41 29.11 18.62
CA LEU A 95 25.83 29.11 18.27
C LEU A 95 26.70 29.09 19.54
N ALA A 96 26.31 29.83 20.58
CA ALA A 96 27.00 29.79 21.86
C ALA A 96 26.91 28.39 22.51
N ARG A 97 25.77 27.68 22.39
CA ARG A 97 25.62 26.30 22.86
C ARG A 97 26.48 25.32 22.05
N ALA A 98 26.54 25.47 20.73
CA ALA A 98 27.41 24.67 19.88
C ALA A 98 28.88 24.89 20.21
N ILE A 99 29.33 26.15 20.35
CA ILE A 99 30.70 26.49 20.78
C ILE A 99 31.03 25.87 22.15
N ARG A 100 30.11 25.94 23.13
CA ARG A 100 30.29 25.28 24.42
C ARG A 100 30.43 23.76 24.29
N SER A 101 29.62 23.13 23.42
CA SER A 101 29.68 21.69 23.18
C SER A 101 30.99 21.28 22.49
N ILE A 102 31.47 22.08 21.54
CA ILE A 102 32.77 21.87 20.87
C ILE A 102 33.90 21.94 21.89
N ARG A 103 33.94 22.99 22.72
CA ARG A 103 34.97 23.12 23.76
C ARG A 103 34.97 21.94 24.74
N ALA A 104 33.79 21.51 25.18
CA ALA A 104 33.67 20.34 26.05
C ALA A 104 34.16 19.05 25.37
N ALA A 105 33.91 18.88 24.06
CA ALA A 105 34.43 17.77 23.29
C ALA A 105 35.95 17.84 23.13
N GLU A 106 36.51 19.02 22.86
CA GLU A 106 37.96 19.26 22.80
C GLU A 106 38.64 18.89 24.12
N GLU A 107 38.07 19.31 25.26
CA GLU A 107 38.56 18.98 26.60
C GLU A 107 38.46 17.47 26.90
N ALA A 108 37.35 16.83 26.55
CA ALA A 108 37.15 15.39 26.76
C ALA A 108 38.14 14.55 25.94
N ILE A 109 38.36 14.92 24.68
CA ILE A 109 39.33 14.26 23.79
C ILE A 109 40.76 14.48 24.31
N ALA A 110 41.10 15.69 24.75
CA ALA A 110 42.40 15.99 25.36
C ALA A 110 42.65 15.19 26.64
N ALA A 111 41.59 14.85 27.38
CA ALA A 111 41.64 13.99 28.56
C ALA A 111 41.61 12.47 28.25
N GLY A 112 41.58 12.07 26.98
CA GLY A 112 41.58 10.67 26.54
C GLY A 112 40.21 9.98 26.57
N ASN A 113 39.11 10.73 26.74
CA ASN A 113 37.75 10.20 26.72
C ASN A 113 37.13 10.34 25.31
N PRO A 114 36.26 9.42 24.88
CA PRO A 114 35.52 9.55 23.62
C PRO A 114 34.52 10.71 23.71
N ALA A 115 34.32 11.40 22.58
CA ALA A 115 33.34 12.49 22.49
C ALA A 115 31.90 11.97 22.66
N ASP A 116 31.10 12.69 23.45
CA ASP A 116 29.69 12.36 23.70
C ASP A 116 28.83 12.57 22.44
N PRO A 117 28.06 11.56 21.98
CA PRO A 117 27.12 11.68 20.88
C PRO A 117 26.12 12.84 21.00
N ALA A 118 25.77 13.28 22.21
CA ALA A 118 24.92 14.45 22.43
C ALA A 118 25.59 15.77 22.00
N MET A 119 26.93 15.85 22.04
CA MET A 119 27.69 17.02 21.61
C MET A 119 27.69 17.16 20.09
N LEU A 120 27.83 16.04 19.36
CA LEU A 120 27.77 16.02 17.89
C LEU A 120 26.39 16.47 17.39
N LYS A 121 25.32 16.08 18.09
CA LYS A 121 23.96 16.52 17.78
C LYS A 121 23.80 18.05 17.85
N ASN A 122 24.32 18.69 18.90
CA ASN A 122 24.24 20.15 19.05
C ASN A 122 25.01 20.91 17.94
N ILE A 123 26.11 20.33 17.46
CA ILE A 123 26.91 20.89 16.36
C ILE A 123 26.15 20.77 15.03
N ILE A 124 25.56 19.60 14.77
CA ILE A 124 24.72 19.35 13.59
C ILE A 124 23.53 20.31 13.59
N GLU A 125 22.84 20.49 14.71
CA GLU A 125 21.71 21.42 14.82
C GLU A 125 22.10 22.89 14.51
N ALA A 126 23.31 23.31 14.87
CA ALA A 126 23.81 24.65 14.57
C ALA A 126 24.22 24.82 13.09
N ILE A 127 24.72 23.77 12.44
CA ILE A 127 25.07 23.75 11.01
C ILE A 127 23.82 23.64 10.14
N GLU A 128 22.86 22.80 10.50
CA GLU A 128 21.56 22.67 9.82
C GLU A 128 20.75 23.98 9.86
N MET A 129 21.00 24.85 10.84
CA MET A 129 20.43 26.22 10.85
C MET A 129 21.04 27.15 9.80
N GLN A 130 22.28 26.91 9.33
CA GLN A 130 22.94 27.73 8.30
C GLN A 130 22.59 27.31 6.87
N ASP A 131 22.26 26.02 6.63
CA ASP A 131 21.97 25.47 5.29
C ASP A 131 20.67 24.65 5.24
N GLY A 132 19.68 25.01 6.07
CA GLY A 132 18.48 24.19 6.29
C GLY A 132 17.71 23.83 5.03
N ILE A 133 17.73 24.68 4.01
CA ILE A 133 17.05 24.41 2.74
C ILE A 133 17.85 23.45 1.84
N GLY A 134 19.18 23.45 1.92
CA GLY A 134 20.05 22.56 1.14
C GLY A 134 19.77 21.07 1.37
N VAL A 135 19.34 20.70 2.57
CA VAL A 135 18.93 19.32 2.93
C VAL A 135 17.78 18.81 2.06
N MET A 136 16.90 19.70 1.59
CA MET A 136 15.76 19.33 0.75
C MET A 136 16.18 18.89 -0.66
N LYS A 137 17.42 19.21 -1.08
CA LYS A 137 17.95 18.80 -2.39
C LYS A 137 17.94 17.28 -2.59
N LYS A 138 18.04 16.48 -1.52
CA LYS A 138 18.05 15.01 -1.58
C LYS A 138 16.78 14.39 -2.18
N TYR A 139 15.65 15.11 -2.20
CA TYR A 139 14.39 14.63 -2.79
C TYR A 139 14.23 14.98 -4.28
N TYR A 140 15.24 15.61 -4.90
CA TYR A 140 15.18 16.13 -6.25
C TYR A 140 16.44 15.78 -7.05
N SER A 141 16.30 15.65 -8.38
CA SER A 141 17.45 15.74 -9.28
C SER A 141 17.98 17.18 -9.32
N GLU A 142 19.23 17.38 -9.77
CA GLU A 142 19.84 18.72 -9.90
C GLU A 142 18.96 19.69 -10.71
N GLU A 143 18.44 19.25 -11.86
CA GLU A 143 17.56 20.07 -12.71
C GLU A 143 16.22 20.37 -12.05
N SER A 144 15.65 19.39 -11.32
CA SER A 144 14.38 19.58 -10.62
C SER A 144 14.52 20.46 -9.37
N TRP A 145 15.70 20.45 -8.74
CA TRP A 145 15.98 21.26 -7.55
C TRP A 145 15.88 22.75 -7.87
N GLU A 146 16.42 23.21 -8.99
CA GLU A 146 16.37 24.64 -9.35
C GLU A 146 14.93 25.16 -9.50
N ARG A 147 13.99 24.31 -9.95
CA ARG A 147 12.56 24.65 -10.03
C ARG A 147 11.87 24.72 -8.66
N HIS A 148 12.33 23.95 -7.68
CA HIS A 148 11.67 23.81 -6.38
C HIS A 148 12.38 24.54 -5.24
N ARG A 149 13.65 24.93 -5.41
CA ARG A 149 14.43 25.66 -4.41
C ARG A 149 13.67 26.90 -3.93
N ARG A 150 13.06 27.62 -4.87
CA ARG A 150 12.27 28.82 -4.58
C ARG A 150 11.11 28.56 -3.61
N TYR A 151 10.44 27.40 -3.70
CA TYR A 151 9.39 27.03 -2.75
C TYR A 151 9.94 26.89 -1.32
N TYR A 152 11.11 26.28 -1.16
CA TYR A 152 11.71 26.09 0.16
C TYR A 152 12.30 27.39 0.72
N GLU A 153 12.87 28.24 -0.14
CA GLU A 153 13.36 29.58 0.23
C GLU A 153 12.23 30.54 0.58
N GLU A 154 11.31 30.79 -0.36
CA GLU A 154 10.30 31.84 -0.26
C GLU A 154 8.96 31.36 0.33
N GLY A 155 8.72 30.04 0.34
CA GLY A 155 7.45 29.45 0.77
C GLY A 155 6.53 29.09 -0.41
N PRO A 156 5.31 28.58 -0.10
CA PRO A 156 4.31 28.30 -1.11
C PRO A 156 3.95 29.54 -1.93
N SER A 157 3.52 29.35 -3.17
CA SER A 157 3.03 30.47 -4.00
C SER A 157 1.84 31.19 -3.34
N GLU A 158 1.55 32.41 -3.78
CA GLU A 158 0.43 33.21 -3.23
C GLU A 158 -0.90 32.44 -3.31
N GLN A 159 -1.14 31.73 -4.41
CA GLN A 159 -2.34 30.91 -4.58
C GLN A 159 -2.42 29.76 -3.55
N TRP A 160 -1.28 29.13 -3.24
CA TRP A 160 -1.20 28.12 -2.18
C TRP A 160 -1.37 28.72 -0.79
N GLN A 161 -0.82 29.91 -0.54
CA GLN A 161 -1.01 30.62 0.73
C GLN A 161 -2.49 30.98 0.96
N ASP A 162 -3.18 31.45 -0.09
CA ASP A 162 -4.61 31.74 -0.03
C ASP A 162 -5.44 30.46 0.16
N PHE A 163 -5.07 29.37 -0.51
CA PHE A 163 -5.65 28.05 -0.27
C PHE A 163 -5.52 27.61 1.19
N TYR A 164 -4.33 27.70 1.79
CA TYR A 164 -4.12 27.34 3.19
C TYR A 164 -4.90 28.25 4.15
N ARG A 165 -4.95 29.55 3.85
CA ARG A 165 -5.71 30.53 4.65
C ARG A 165 -7.20 30.28 4.63
N ASP A 166 -7.77 29.99 3.46
CA ASP A 166 -9.19 29.67 3.33
C ASP A 166 -9.50 28.30 3.95
N GLY A 167 -8.62 27.31 3.76
CA GLY A 167 -8.72 26.02 4.42
C GLY A 167 -8.71 26.12 5.94
N HIS A 168 -7.86 26.99 6.50
CA HIS A 168 -7.81 27.23 7.95
C HIS A 168 -9.18 27.67 8.50
N LYS A 169 -9.91 28.54 7.79
CA LYS A 169 -11.24 29.01 8.20
C LYS A 169 -12.30 27.89 8.22
N LEU A 170 -12.11 26.83 7.42
CA LEU A 170 -13.04 25.71 7.33
C LEU A 170 -12.70 24.55 8.28
N LEU A 171 -11.55 24.62 8.97
CA LEU A 171 -11.17 23.57 9.93
C LEU A 171 -12.21 23.44 11.05
N GLY A 172 -12.61 22.20 11.33
CA GLY A 172 -13.67 21.89 12.31
C GLY A 172 -15.09 21.96 11.75
N GLY A 173 -15.29 22.46 10.52
CA GLY A 173 -16.57 22.44 9.82
C GLY A 173 -16.88 21.11 9.12
N ASP A 174 -18.03 21.06 8.46
CA ASP A 174 -18.46 19.89 7.67
C ASP A 174 -17.66 19.79 6.36
N PRO A 175 -16.88 18.70 6.13
CA PRO A 175 -16.16 18.51 4.88
C PRO A 175 -17.07 18.27 3.66
N ALA A 176 -18.37 18.01 3.86
CA ALA A 176 -19.36 17.92 2.79
C ALA A 176 -19.95 19.29 2.38
N SER A 177 -19.63 20.38 3.09
CA SER A 177 -20.20 21.70 2.80
C SER A 177 -19.84 22.21 1.40
N ALA A 178 -20.66 23.10 0.84
CA ALA A 178 -20.42 23.69 -0.47
C ALA A 178 -19.07 24.44 -0.53
N GLU A 179 -18.68 25.11 0.55
CA GLU A 179 -17.41 25.81 0.71
C GLU A 179 -16.22 24.83 0.74
N ALA A 180 -16.36 23.72 1.47
CA ALA A 180 -15.34 22.67 1.51
C ALA A 180 -15.16 22.01 0.13
N GLN A 181 -16.24 21.77 -0.61
CA GLN A 181 -16.19 21.19 -1.94
C GLN A 181 -15.59 22.15 -2.98
N LYS A 182 -15.84 23.46 -2.88
CA LYS A 182 -15.13 24.47 -3.68
C LYS A 182 -13.63 24.52 -3.37
N LEU A 183 -13.26 24.33 -2.11
CA LEU A 183 -11.86 24.25 -1.70
C LEU A 183 -11.16 23.02 -2.30
N VAL A 184 -11.86 21.87 -2.37
CA VAL A 184 -11.38 20.66 -3.07
C VAL A 184 -11.14 20.93 -4.55
N GLU A 185 -12.04 21.61 -5.25
CA GLU A 185 -11.84 21.95 -6.67
C GLU A 185 -10.61 22.82 -6.89
N ARG A 186 -10.43 23.84 -6.04
CA ARG A 186 -9.24 24.69 -6.08
C ARG A 186 -7.96 23.91 -5.80
N TRP A 187 -8.00 23.00 -4.82
CA TRP A 187 -6.88 22.11 -4.52
C TRP A 187 -6.49 21.27 -5.74
N LEU A 188 -7.47 20.65 -6.41
CA LEU A 188 -7.24 19.85 -7.61
C LEU A 188 -6.65 20.67 -8.76
N ASP A 189 -7.16 21.89 -9.02
CA ASP A 189 -6.61 22.80 -10.03
C ASP A 189 -5.16 23.19 -9.73
N LEU A 190 -4.87 23.64 -8.50
CA LEU A 190 -3.53 24.03 -8.10
C LEU A 190 -2.54 22.87 -8.20
N SER A 191 -2.94 21.69 -7.74
CA SER A 191 -2.14 20.47 -7.89
C SER A 191 -1.88 20.15 -9.36
N GLN A 192 -2.89 20.17 -10.21
CA GLN A 192 -2.75 19.89 -11.65
C GLN A 192 -1.80 20.88 -12.34
N ARG A 193 -1.94 22.18 -12.07
CA ARG A 193 -1.07 23.21 -12.64
C ARG A 193 0.37 23.11 -12.14
N ALA A 194 0.55 22.82 -10.85
CA ALA A 194 1.87 22.55 -10.28
C ALA A 194 2.52 21.32 -10.95
N HIS A 195 1.73 20.28 -11.22
CA HIS A 195 2.19 19.09 -11.96
C HIS A 195 2.57 19.42 -13.41
N ALA A 196 1.83 20.32 -14.07
CA ALA A 196 2.14 20.81 -15.41
C ALA A 196 3.39 21.73 -15.46
N GLY A 197 4.05 21.95 -14.33
CA GLY A 197 5.27 22.75 -14.24
C GLY A 197 5.03 24.26 -14.27
N ASP A 198 3.81 24.71 -13.96
CA ASP A 198 3.50 26.15 -13.86
C ASP A 198 4.33 26.79 -12.74
N PRO A 199 5.28 27.70 -13.07
CA PRO A 199 6.16 28.32 -12.09
C PRO A 199 5.41 29.25 -11.11
N ALA A 200 4.14 29.59 -11.39
CA ALA A 200 3.31 30.40 -10.52
C ALA A 200 2.67 29.63 -9.37
N VAL A 201 2.61 28.28 -9.41
CA VAL A 201 1.93 27.45 -8.39
C VAL A 201 2.84 26.37 -7.79
N ALA A 202 4.13 26.69 -7.63
CA ALA A 202 5.11 25.77 -7.06
C ALA A 202 4.67 25.17 -5.72
N THR A 203 4.80 23.85 -5.60
CA THR A 203 4.51 23.05 -4.40
C THR A 203 5.70 22.14 -4.09
N ASP A 204 5.75 21.56 -2.90
CA ASP A 204 6.75 20.56 -2.54
C ASP A 204 6.53 19.22 -3.26
N SER A 205 7.51 18.31 -3.14
CA SER A 205 7.36 16.96 -3.67
C SER A 205 6.59 16.08 -2.69
N PRO A 206 5.79 15.11 -3.17
CA PRO A 206 5.11 14.16 -2.30
C PRO A 206 6.07 13.41 -1.35
N ALA A 207 7.27 13.06 -1.82
CA ALA A 207 8.29 12.40 -1.02
C ALA A 207 8.84 13.31 0.11
N ALA A 208 9.05 14.60 -0.18
CA ALA A 208 9.45 15.58 0.83
C ALA A 208 8.35 15.78 1.88
N TRP A 209 7.09 15.91 1.46
CA TRP A 209 5.94 16.06 2.36
C TRP A 209 5.79 14.89 3.34
N ILE A 210 6.04 13.66 2.88
CA ILE A 210 5.94 12.46 3.73
C ILE A 210 7.03 12.46 4.81
N ASP A 211 8.23 12.95 4.49
CA ASP A 211 9.36 13.05 5.42
C ASP A 211 9.38 14.36 6.22
N ARG A 212 8.27 15.10 6.27
CA ARG A 212 8.19 16.41 6.94
C ARG A 212 8.48 16.39 8.44
N ALA A 213 8.33 15.23 9.08
CA ALA A 213 8.78 15.04 10.46
C ALA A 213 10.29 15.29 10.64
N ASN A 214 11.09 15.15 9.56
CA ASN A 214 12.52 15.41 9.53
C ASN A 214 12.88 16.73 8.84
N TRP A 215 11.89 17.58 8.52
CA TRP A 215 12.18 18.88 7.94
C TRP A 215 12.98 19.78 8.91
N PRO A 216 13.79 20.69 8.35
CA PRO A 216 14.42 21.77 9.09
C PRO A 216 13.40 22.56 9.92
N ARG A 217 13.82 23.05 11.09
CA ARG A 217 12.96 23.78 12.03
C ARG A 217 12.22 24.95 11.40
N ALA A 218 12.88 25.71 10.51
CA ALA A 218 12.27 26.85 9.82
C ALA A 218 11.11 26.43 8.91
N LEU A 219 11.25 25.31 8.19
CA LEU A 219 10.17 24.78 7.34
C LEU A 219 9.02 24.23 8.17
N LYS A 220 9.32 23.56 9.29
CA LYS A 220 8.29 23.10 10.26
C LYS A 220 7.52 24.26 10.86
N GLN A 221 8.20 25.34 11.23
CA GLN A 221 7.56 26.54 11.76
C GLN A 221 6.60 27.15 10.72
N ARG A 222 7.07 27.34 9.47
CA ARG A 222 6.23 27.86 8.38
C ARG A 222 5.02 26.96 8.09
N ALA A 223 5.21 25.65 8.09
CA ALA A 223 4.13 24.68 7.92
C ALA A 223 3.10 24.78 9.05
N GLY A 224 3.55 25.01 10.28
CA GLY A 224 2.70 25.25 11.44
C GLY A 224 1.93 26.57 11.39
N GLU A 225 2.58 27.67 10.98
CA GLU A 225 1.95 28.99 10.81
C GLU A 225 0.80 28.96 9.79
N LEU A 226 0.97 28.18 8.71
CA LEU A 226 -0.05 27.97 7.69
C LEU A 226 -0.98 26.79 7.96
N ARG A 227 -0.79 26.08 9.09
CA ARG A 227 -1.55 24.87 9.48
C ARG A 227 -1.72 23.86 8.33
N MET A 228 -0.63 23.67 7.60
CA MET A 228 -0.68 22.96 6.32
C MET A 228 -1.13 21.50 6.51
N GLU A 229 -0.72 20.85 7.60
CA GLU A 229 -1.09 19.46 7.86
C GLU A 229 -2.59 19.30 8.09
N GLU A 230 -3.19 20.16 8.92
CA GLU A 230 -4.60 20.07 9.21
C GLU A 230 -5.47 20.41 7.99
N VAL A 231 -5.05 21.42 7.21
CA VAL A 231 -5.74 21.78 5.96
C VAL A 231 -5.66 20.66 4.93
N GLN A 232 -4.47 20.07 4.73
CA GLN A 232 -4.29 18.93 3.81
C GLN A 232 -5.08 17.70 4.27
N ALA A 233 -5.17 17.44 5.57
CA ALA A 233 -6.00 16.35 6.10
C ALA A 233 -7.50 16.62 5.89
N PHE A 234 -7.95 17.86 6.14
CA PHE A 234 -9.34 18.25 5.92
C PHE A 234 -9.74 18.14 4.44
N VAL A 235 -8.95 18.70 3.53
CA VAL A 235 -9.27 18.70 2.09
C VAL A 235 -9.23 17.29 1.51
N ARG A 236 -8.33 16.41 1.95
CA ARG A 236 -8.35 15.00 1.54
C ARG A 236 -9.61 14.28 1.98
N ARG A 237 -10.09 14.51 3.21
CA ARG A 237 -11.38 13.97 3.68
C ARG A 237 -12.55 14.54 2.87
N ALA A 238 -12.56 15.85 2.62
CA ALA A 238 -13.59 16.49 1.80
C ALA A 238 -13.62 15.95 0.36
N ALA A 239 -12.45 15.70 -0.24
CA ALA A 239 -12.34 15.10 -1.56
C ALA A 239 -12.87 13.66 -1.59
N LEU A 240 -12.59 12.89 -0.54
CA LEU A 240 -13.06 11.50 -0.44
C LEU A 240 -14.57 11.38 -0.38
N ILE A 241 -15.28 12.36 0.21
CA ILE A 241 -16.76 12.36 0.29
C ILE A 241 -17.42 12.25 -1.08
N ARG A 242 -16.78 12.77 -2.13
CA ARG A 242 -17.26 12.64 -3.51
C ARG A 242 -17.40 11.18 -3.95
N SER A 243 -16.69 10.27 -3.29
CA SER A 243 -16.70 8.82 -3.57
C SER A 243 -17.71 8.03 -2.73
N ARG A 244 -18.49 8.67 -1.83
CA ARG A 244 -19.40 7.98 -0.91
C ARG A 244 -20.40 7.07 -1.63
N PHE A 245 -20.94 7.52 -2.76
CA PHE A 245 -21.95 6.78 -3.53
C PHE A 245 -21.48 5.39 -4.01
N MET A 246 -20.17 5.13 -3.99
CA MET A 246 -19.59 3.84 -4.40
C MET A 246 -19.57 2.79 -3.27
N PHE A 247 -19.99 3.14 -2.05
CA PHE A 247 -19.88 2.27 -0.88
C PHE A 247 -21.22 2.16 -0.14
N SER A 248 -21.44 1.03 0.53
CA SER A 248 -22.51 0.90 1.52
C SER A 248 -22.27 1.85 2.71
N ASP A 249 -23.28 2.07 3.56
CA ASP A 249 -23.09 2.89 4.76
C ASP A 249 -22.04 2.29 5.71
N GLU A 250 -21.97 0.95 5.82
CA GLU A 250 -20.95 0.25 6.59
C GLU A 250 -19.55 0.39 5.97
N GLY A 251 -19.43 0.15 4.66
CA GLY A 251 -18.16 0.31 3.93
C GLY A 251 -17.65 1.75 3.99
N TRP A 252 -18.55 2.73 3.86
CA TRP A 252 -18.22 4.15 4.00
C TRP A 252 -17.75 4.49 5.42
N ALA A 253 -18.46 4.03 6.46
CA ALA A 253 -18.06 4.26 7.84
C ALA A 253 -16.67 3.70 8.12
N LYS A 254 -16.37 2.48 7.64
CA LYS A 254 -15.05 1.86 7.78
C LYS A 254 -13.97 2.66 7.05
N LEU A 255 -14.24 3.08 5.81
CA LEU A 255 -13.31 3.88 5.02
C LEU A 255 -13.02 5.23 5.70
N ALA A 256 -14.04 5.87 6.27
CA ALA A 256 -13.91 7.13 6.99
C ALA A 256 -13.05 6.97 8.27
N GLU A 257 -13.17 5.86 8.99
CA GLU A 257 -12.29 5.55 10.14
C GLU A 257 -10.83 5.33 9.71
N LEU A 258 -10.57 4.64 8.61
CA LEU A 258 -9.22 4.45 8.08
C LEU A 258 -8.54 5.79 7.73
N GLN A 259 -9.31 6.81 7.32
CA GLN A 259 -8.78 8.15 7.07
C GLN A 259 -8.45 8.96 8.32
N LYS A 260 -8.72 8.42 9.52
CA LYS A 260 -8.30 9.03 10.79
C LYS A 260 -6.95 8.52 11.28
N LEU A 261 -6.28 7.65 10.52
CA LEU A 261 -4.95 7.15 10.86
C LEU A 261 -3.97 8.30 11.09
N ALA A 262 -3.06 8.11 12.04
CA ALA A 262 -2.07 9.12 12.39
C ALA A 262 -1.10 9.36 11.21
N PRO A 263 -0.56 10.57 11.04
CA PRO A 263 0.40 10.87 9.98
C PRO A 263 1.59 9.90 9.89
N GLN A 264 2.10 9.46 11.04
CA GLN A 264 3.23 8.52 11.10
C GLN A 264 2.87 7.15 10.51
N GLU A 265 1.64 6.69 10.75
CA GLU A 265 1.15 5.40 10.27
C GLU A 265 0.99 5.43 8.74
N HIS A 266 0.45 6.52 8.19
CA HIS A 266 0.42 6.73 6.74
C HIS A 266 1.82 6.74 6.12
N THR A 267 2.80 7.38 6.77
CA THR A 267 4.20 7.39 6.32
C THR A 267 4.79 5.98 6.32
N SER A 268 4.54 5.18 7.37
CA SER A 268 5.02 3.80 7.47
C SER A 268 4.43 2.90 6.39
N GLN A 269 3.10 2.95 6.18
CA GLN A 269 2.41 2.18 5.14
C GLN A 269 2.93 2.52 3.74
N TRP A 270 3.19 3.81 3.48
CA TRP A 270 3.79 4.24 2.23
C TRP A 270 5.22 3.71 2.07
N LYS A 271 6.09 3.80 3.09
CA LYS A 271 7.47 3.28 3.02
C LYS A 271 7.47 1.80 2.65
N ALA A 272 6.62 1.02 3.30
CA ALA A 272 6.45 -0.40 3.02
C ALA A 272 6.01 -0.65 1.56
N ARG A 273 5.16 0.22 1.00
CA ARG A 273 4.74 0.14 -0.40
C ARG A 273 5.89 0.46 -1.36
N VAL A 274 6.67 1.52 -1.10
CA VAL A 274 7.84 1.87 -1.92
C VAL A 274 8.86 0.74 -1.94
N GLU A 275 9.15 0.15 -0.77
CA GLU A 275 10.06 -1.00 -0.65
C GLU A 275 9.53 -2.21 -1.42
N LEU A 276 8.23 -2.53 -1.29
CA LEU A 276 7.60 -3.60 -2.05
C LEU A 276 7.79 -3.42 -3.56
N PHE A 277 7.56 -2.23 -4.10
CA PHE A 277 7.70 -1.99 -5.55
C PHE A 277 9.16 -2.01 -6.02
N ARG A 278 10.11 -1.61 -5.17
CA ARG A 278 11.54 -1.79 -5.44
C ARG A 278 11.91 -3.27 -5.50
N ASP A 279 11.39 -4.07 -4.58
CA ASP A 279 11.66 -5.52 -4.54
C ASP A 279 10.99 -6.27 -5.69
N LEU A 280 9.77 -5.85 -6.08
CA LEU A 280 9.05 -6.35 -7.26
C LEU A 280 9.80 -6.02 -8.55
N GLU A 281 10.33 -4.81 -8.68
CA GLU A 281 11.17 -4.44 -9.83
C GLU A 281 12.41 -5.33 -9.90
N GLY A 282 13.08 -5.56 -8.76
CA GLY A 282 14.24 -6.45 -8.70
C GLY A 282 13.93 -7.93 -8.92
N ALA A 283 12.66 -8.33 -8.97
CA ALA A 283 12.20 -9.70 -9.24
C ALA A 283 11.47 -9.82 -10.59
N ALA A 284 11.38 -8.75 -11.39
CA ALA A 284 10.47 -8.68 -12.54
C ALA A 284 10.71 -9.76 -13.62
N GLU A 285 11.94 -10.27 -13.71
CA GLU A 285 12.39 -11.30 -14.66
C GLU A 285 12.43 -12.71 -14.05
N GLU A 286 12.04 -12.87 -12.78
CA GLU A 286 12.02 -14.17 -12.09
C GLU A 286 10.74 -14.97 -12.42
N ASP A 287 10.70 -16.23 -11.98
CA ASP A 287 9.49 -17.06 -12.07
C ASP A 287 8.38 -16.49 -11.16
N PRO A 288 7.21 -16.10 -11.71
CA PRO A 288 6.08 -15.61 -10.91
C PRO A 288 5.53 -16.63 -9.90
N ALA A 289 5.78 -17.93 -10.09
CA ALA A 289 5.42 -18.99 -9.14
C ALA A 289 6.53 -19.28 -8.10
N GLY A 290 7.71 -18.68 -8.24
CA GLY A 290 8.85 -18.91 -7.36
C GLY A 290 8.65 -18.36 -5.94
N GLU A 291 9.42 -18.88 -4.98
CA GLU A 291 9.31 -18.56 -3.56
C GLU A 291 9.38 -17.05 -3.27
N ARG A 292 10.35 -16.35 -3.88
CA ARG A 292 10.51 -14.89 -3.74
C ARG A 292 9.28 -14.14 -4.28
N ALA A 293 8.76 -14.52 -5.45
CA ALA A 293 7.57 -13.91 -6.04
C ALA A 293 6.35 -14.10 -5.13
N GLN A 294 6.15 -15.30 -4.58
CA GLN A 294 5.03 -15.61 -3.69
C GLN A 294 5.14 -14.89 -2.34
N ALA A 295 6.34 -14.68 -1.81
CA ALA A 295 6.56 -13.84 -0.63
C ALA A 295 6.19 -12.36 -0.90
N LEU A 296 6.48 -11.84 -2.10
CA LEU A 296 6.08 -10.49 -2.50
C LEU A 296 4.56 -10.37 -2.70
N VAL A 297 3.91 -11.41 -3.24
CA VAL A 297 2.44 -11.48 -3.29
C VAL A 297 1.85 -11.40 -1.87
N ALA A 298 2.36 -12.19 -0.92
CA ALA A 298 1.88 -12.14 0.46
C ALA A 298 2.02 -10.75 1.10
N ARG A 299 3.16 -10.06 0.88
CA ARG A 299 3.35 -8.67 1.34
C ARG A 299 2.35 -7.70 0.72
N TRP A 300 2.08 -7.82 -0.58
CA TRP A 300 1.05 -7.03 -1.25
C TRP A 300 -0.34 -7.31 -0.64
N GLN A 301 -0.66 -8.58 -0.34
CA GLN A 301 -1.98 -8.97 0.19
C GLN A 301 -2.20 -8.33 1.55
N ALA A 302 -1.19 -8.40 2.42
CA ALA A 302 -1.18 -7.76 3.73
C ALA A 302 -1.35 -6.23 3.62
N GLN A 303 -0.72 -5.57 2.66
CA GLN A 303 -0.93 -4.14 2.43
C GLN A 303 -2.38 -3.83 2.01
N LEU A 304 -2.99 -4.65 1.15
CA LEU A 304 -4.40 -4.47 0.83
C LEU A 304 -5.32 -4.69 2.04
N ASP A 305 -5.01 -5.66 2.90
CA ASP A 305 -5.82 -5.92 4.11
C ASP A 305 -5.75 -4.75 5.08
N VAL A 306 -4.56 -4.18 5.28
CA VAL A 306 -4.38 -2.95 6.08
C VAL A 306 -5.14 -1.78 5.45
N ASN A 307 -4.97 -1.55 4.14
CA ASN A 307 -5.60 -0.43 3.43
C ASN A 307 -7.13 -0.55 3.32
N SER A 308 -7.67 -1.76 3.40
CA SER A 308 -9.12 -2.02 3.41
C SER A 308 -9.69 -2.17 4.83
N GLY A 309 -8.85 -2.25 5.85
CA GLY A 309 -9.26 -2.57 7.21
C GLY A 309 -9.99 -3.92 7.32
N GLY A 310 -9.68 -4.86 6.42
CA GLY A 310 -10.36 -6.15 6.27
C GLY A 310 -11.75 -6.09 5.63
N ASN A 311 -12.21 -4.92 5.15
CA ASN A 311 -13.53 -4.80 4.54
C ASN A 311 -13.50 -5.21 3.04
N PRO A 312 -14.36 -6.16 2.63
CA PRO A 312 -14.32 -6.71 1.26
C PRO A 312 -14.75 -5.70 0.18
N GLU A 313 -15.65 -4.75 0.47
CA GLU A 313 -16.09 -3.72 -0.49
C GLU A 313 -14.95 -2.74 -0.79
N ILE A 314 -14.27 -2.26 0.25
CA ILE A 314 -13.11 -1.36 0.11
C ILE A 314 -12.00 -2.08 -0.64
N ARG A 315 -11.74 -3.34 -0.28
CA ARG A 315 -10.75 -4.19 -0.96
C ARG A 315 -11.06 -4.34 -2.45
N ALA A 316 -12.33 -4.62 -2.80
CA ALA A 316 -12.77 -4.74 -4.18
C ALA A 316 -12.62 -3.42 -4.95
N ALA A 317 -12.94 -2.28 -4.33
CA ALA A 317 -12.78 -0.96 -4.95
C ALA A 317 -11.28 -0.64 -5.23
N LEU A 318 -10.38 -0.93 -4.29
CA LEU A 318 -8.93 -0.78 -4.48
C LEU A 318 -8.42 -1.63 -5.64
N LEU A 319 -8.86 -2.89 -5.73
CA LEU A 319 -8.55 -3.81 -6.82
C LEU A 319 -9.09 -3.34 -8.18
N ALA A 320 -10.31 -2.79 -8.22
CA ALA A 320 -10.91 -2.25 -9.44
C ALA A 320 -10.22 -0.96 -9.92
N GLY A 321 -9.64 -0.18 -9.00
CA GLY A 321 -8.77 0.95 -9.33
C GLY A 321 -7.41 0.48 -9.86
N TRP A 322 -6.86 -0.57 -9.24
CA TRP A 322 -5.60 -1.20 -9.65
C TRP A 322 -5.65 -1.82 -11.06
N SER A 323 -6.74 -2.51 -11.41
CA SER A 323 -6.89 -3.13 -12.72
C SER A 323 -6.95 -2.11 -13.88
N ARG A 324 -7.38 -0.88 -13.60
CA ARG A 324 -7.44 0.23 -14.55
C ARG A 324 -6.23 1.16 -14.48
N ARG A 325 -5.11 0.72 -13.91
CA ARG A 325 -3.91 1.55 -13.74
C ARG A 325 -3.34 2.13 -15.03
N ARG A 326 -3.48 1.42 -16.14
CA ARG A 326 -3.07 1.88 -17.47
C ARG A 326 -3.91 3.05 -18.00
N GLU A 327 -5.08 3.29 -17.43
CA GLU A 327 -5.98 4.40 -17.75
C GLU A 327 -5.86 5.55 -16.76
N TRP A 328 -4.96 5.46 -15.77
CA TRP A 328 -4.79 6.53 -14.79
C TRP A 328 -4.39 7.84 -15.48
N PRO A 329 -4.97 8.98 -15.05
CA PRO A 329 -4.63 10.29 -15.60
C PRO A 329 -3.18 10.64 -15.28
N ASP A 330 -2.57 11.53 -16.09
CA ASP A 330 -1.16 11.92 -15.97
C ASP A 330 -0.79 12.44 -14.58
N SER A 331 -1.72 13.13 -13.92
CA SER A 331 -1.55 13.59 -12.54
C SER A 331 -1.33 12.44 -11.55
N HIS A 332 -2.04 11.33 -11.71
CA HIS A 332 -1.91 10.16 -10.85
C HIS A 332 -0.65 9.35 -11.18
N ARG A 333 -0.29 9.22 -12.47
CA ARG A 333 0.98 8.60 -12.89
C ARG A 333 2.18 9.34 -12.31
N TRP A 334 2.19 10.66 -12.41
CA TRP A 334 3.24 11.50 -11.82
C TRP A 334 3.36 11.31 -10.30
N GLN A 335 2.23 11.22 -9.58
CA GLN A 335 2.27 10.95 -8.13
C GLN A 335 2.94 9.61 -7.85
N VAL A 336 2.57 8.57 -8.59
CA VAL A 336 3.20 7.25 -8.48
C VAL A 336 4.70 7.34 -8.74
N GLU A 337 5.13 8.05 -9.78
CA GLU A 337 6.56 8.21 -10.09
C GLU A 337 7.35 8.87 -8.97
N ARG A 338 6.80 9.96 -8.42
CA ARG A 338 7.46 10.72 -7.35
C ARG A 338 7.45 9.98 -6.03
N LEU A 339 6.35 9.29 -5.71
CA LEU A 339 6.20 8.52 -4.50
C LEU A 339 7.10 7.27 -4.50
N HIS A 340 7.18 6.56 -5.62
CA HIS A 340 7.98 5.34 -5.71
C HIS A 340 9.43 5.61 -6.13
N VAL A 341 9.76 6.86 -6.47
CA VAL A 341 11.09 7.29 -6.95
C VAL A 341 11.55 6.44 -8.13
N MET A 342 10.63 6.18 -9.05
CA MET A 342 10.83 5.37 -10.26
C MET A 342 9.97 5.94 -11.40
N SER A 343 10.34 5.71 -12.66
CA SER A 343 9.47 6.10 -13.77
C SER A 343 8.21 5.24 -13.80
N PHE A 344 7.16 5.74 -14.44
CA PHE A 344 5.88 5.04 -14.50
C PHE A 344 6.02 3.74 -15.30
N GLU A 345 6.88 3.73 -16.31
CA GLU A 345 7.23 2.53 -17.07
C GLU A 345 7.87 1.44 -16.20
N ARG A 346 8.78 1.82 -15.29
CA ARG A 346 9.41 0.90 -14.33
C ARG A 346 8.38 0.37 -13.33
N PHE A 347 7.52 1.25 -12.84
CA PHE A 347 6.41 0.89 -11.96
C PHE A 347 5.45 -0.11 -12.64
N GLU A 348 5.07 0.14 -13.89
CA GLU A 348 4.17 -0.75 -14.65
C GLU A 348 4.79 -2.13 -14.87
N ARG A 349 6.09 -2.23 -15.16
CA ARG A 349 6.77 -3.54 -15.25
C ARG A 349 6.69 -4.31 -13.94
N ALA A 350 6.94 -3.65 -12.81
CA ALA A 350 6.82 -4.27 -11.48
C ALA A 350 5.36 -4.68 -11.18
N ALA A 351 4.39 -3.85 -11.56
CA ALA A 351 2.96 -4.12 -11.40
C ALA A 351 2.49 -5.30 -12.27
N ASP A 352 2.98 -5.41 -13.51
CA ASP A 352 2.67 -6.52 -14.41
C ASP A 352 3.27 -7.84 -13.91
N PHE A 353 4.49 -7.80 -13.34
CA PHE A 353 5.06 -8.97 -12.69
C PHE A 353 4.22 -9.41 -11.48
N LEU A 354 3.82 -8.47 -10.63
CA LEU A 354 2.94 -8.75 -9.50
C LEU A 354 1.62 -9.39 -9.94
N ASP A 355 0.96 -8.86 -10.98
CA ASP A 355 -0.30 -9.42 -11.48
C ASP A 355 -0.11 -10.87 -11.96
N ARG A 356 1.00 -11.16 -12.66
CA ARG A 356 1.36 -12.54 -13.06
C ARG A 356 1.60 -13.43 -11.83
N ALA A 357 2.29 -12.94 -10.82
CA ALA A 357 2.57 -13.69 -9.59
C ALA A 357 1.31 -13.97 -8.76
N VAL A 358 0.37 -13.02 -8.69
CA VAL A 358 -0.95 -13.21 -8.07
C VAL A 358 -1.77 -14.25 -8.85
N ALA A 359 -1.73 -14.21 -10.19
CA ALA A 359 -2.41 -15.21 -11.02
C ALA A 359 -1.80 -16.61 -10.82
N ALA A 360 -0.47 -16.71 -10.71
CA ALA A 360 0.22 -17.96 -10.40
C ALA A 360 -0.18 -18.49 -9.02
N ALA A 361 -0.23 -17.63 -8.00
CA ALA A 361 -0.67 -17.98 -6.64
C ALA A 361 -2.07 -18.61 -6.64
N ARG A 362 -3.02 -17.97 -7.33
CA ARG A 362 -4.40 -18.47 -7.47
C ARG A 362 -4.46 -19.80 -8.20
N LYS A 363 -3.63 -20.00 -9.22
CA LYS A 363 -3.56 -21.27 -9.95
C LYS A 363 -3.03 -22.39 -9.06
N THR A 364 -1.99 -22.13 -8.28
CA THR A 364 -1.44 -23.09 -7.29
C THR A 364 -2.47 -23.40 -6.20
N GLU A 365 -3.15 -22.39 -5.67
CA GLU A 365 -4.21 -22.55 -4.67
C GLU A 365 -5.40 -23.36 -5.22
N ALA A 366 -5.82 -23.10 -6.47
CA ALA A 366 -6.85 -23.88 -7.16
C ALA A 366 -6.40 -25.32 -7.48
N GLN A 367 -5.11 -25.55 -7.72
CA GLN A 367 -4.54 -26.89 -7.89
C GLN A 367 -4.44 -27.65 -6.56
N MET A 368 -4.16 -26.95 -5.44
CA MET A 368 -4.19 -27.52 -4.09
C MET A 368 -5.62 -27.77 -3.59
N THR A 369 -6.58 -26.97 -4.06
CA THR A 369 -8.00 -26.99 -3.68
C THR A 369 -8.88 -27.46 -4.85
N SER A 370 -8.48 -28.55 -5.50
CA SER A 370 -9.15 -29.08 -6.69
C SER A 370 -10.28 -30.06 -6.28
N LEU A 371 -11.43 -30.06 -6.98
CA LEU A 371 -12.52 -31.02 -6.67
C LEU A 371 -12.03 -32.46 -6.85
N LYS A 372 -11.14 -32.66 -7.81
CA LYS A 372 -10.51 -33.95 -8.09
C LYS A 372 -9.64 -34.43 -6.92
N SER A 373 -8.81 -33.56 -6.33
CA SER A 373 -7.96 -33.95 -5.19
C SER A 373 -8.82 -34.27 -3.96
N ALA A 374 -9.80 -33.42 -3.63
CA ALA A 374 -10.71 -33.65 -2.51
C ALA A 374 -11.51 -34.97 -2.65
N LEU A 375 -12.00 -35.29 -3.86
CA LEU A 375 -12.73 -36.53 -4.12
C LEU A 375 -11.83 -37.76 -4.07
N LEU A 376 -10.57 -37.65 -4.52
CA LEU A 376 -9.58 -38.72 -4.43
C LEU A 376 -9.19 -39.00 -2.98
N ASP A 377 -8.93 -37.96 -2.19
CA ASP A 377 -8.55 -38.10 -0.78
C ASP A 377 -9.66 -38.78 0.02
N GLU A 378 -10.92 -38.33 -0.11
CA GLU A 378 -12.08 -38.98 0.53
C GLU A 378 -12.24 -40.43 0.07
N PHE A 379 -12.06 -40.69 -1.23
CA PHE A 379 -12.13 -42.06 -1.75
C PHE A 379 -11.06 -42.97 -1.14
N GLU A 380 -9.81 -42.54 -1.05
CA GLU A 380 -8.71 -43.33 -0.50
C GLU A 380 -8.96 -43.68 0.99
N GLU A 381 -9.40 -42.71 1.78
CA GLU A 381 -9.75 -42.91 3.19
C GLU A 381 -10.88 -43.94 3.33
N GLU A 382 -11.95 -43.78 2.55
CA GLU A 382 -13.11 -44.66 2.60
C GLU A 382 -12.81 -46.08 2.07
N MET A 383 -11.92 -46.22 1.08
CA MET A 383 -11.45 -47.52 0.60
C MET A 383 -10.58 -48.23 1.63
N ALA A 384 -9.70 -47.50 2.32
CA ALA A 384 -8.90 -48.07 3.40
C ALA A 384 -9.79 -48.63 4.53
N ALA A 385 -10.81 -47.88 4.94
CA ALA A 385 -11.79 -48.33 5.94
C ALA A 385 -12.64 -49.51 5.43
N ALA A 386 -13.08 -49.50 4.17
CA ALA A 386 -13.82 -50.61 3.57
C ALA A 386 -12.97 -51.89 3.50
N ARG A 387 -11.68 -51.77 3.13
CA ARG A 387 -10.74 -52.90 3.10
C ARG A 387 -10.66 -53.59 4.46
N LYS A 388 -10.41 -52.83 5.53
CA LYS A 388 -10.35 -53.37 6.90
C LYS A 388 -11.62 -54.14 7.26
N MET A 389 -12.79 -53.57 6.92
CA MET A 389 -14.08 -54.20 7.19
C MET A 389 -14.26 -55.53 6.43
N LEU A 390 -13.86 -55.58 5.16
CA LEU A 390 -13.90 -56.80 4.35
C LEU A 390 -12.91 -57.86 4.84
N GLU A 391 -11.72 -57.44 5.29
CA GLU A 391 -10.72 -58.31 5.92
C GLU A 391 -11.21 -58.93 7.24
N ALA A 392 -12.11 -58.26 7.96
CA ALA A 392 -12.71 -58.79 9.18
C ALA A 392 -13.82 -59.82 8.92
N VAL A 393 -14.27 -60.02 7.67
CA VAL A 393 -15.36 -60.95 7.35
C VAL A 393 -14.91 -62.41 7.54
N PRO A 394 -15.61 -63.22 8.37
CA PRO A 394 -15.38 -64.64 8.52
C PRO A 394 -15.98 -65.44 7.34
N GLU A 395 -15.12 -66.13 6.58
CA GLU A 395 -15.52 -66.89 5.38
C GLU A 395 -16.52 -68.02 5.68
N ASP A 396 -16.32 -68.72 6.80
CA ASP A 396 -17.19 -69.79 7.29
C ASP A 396 -18.62 -69.33 7.61
N ARG A 397 -18.85 -68.01 7.68
CA ARG A 397 -20.16 -67.41 7.96
C ARG A 397 -20.77 -66.72 6.75
N PHE A 398 -20.25 -66.88 5.53
CA PHE A 398 -20.78 -66.22 4.33
C PHE A 398 -22.29 -66.45 4.12
N ALA A 399 -22.80 -67.64 4.44
CA ALA A 399 -24.22 -67.97 4.28
C ALA A 399 -25.14 -67.37 5.38
N TRP A 400 -24.58 -66.83 6.46
CA TRP A 400 -25.33 -66.30 7.59
C TRP A 400 -26.09 -65.03 7.21
N ARG A 401 -27.30 -64.84 7.74
CA ARG A 401 -28.09 -63.62 7.62
C ARG A 401 -28.86 -63.36 8.93
N PRO A 402 -29.05 -62.10 9.35
CA PRO A 402 -29.80 -61.79 10.57
C PRO A 402 -31.30 -62.03 10.42
N HIS A 403 -31.80 -62.03 9.18
CA HIS A 403 -33.20 -62.22 8.86
C HIS A 403 -33.35 -62.75 7.43
N GLU A 404 -34.42 -63.48 7.13
CA GLU A 404 -34.66 -64.10 5.81
C GLU A 404 -34.68 -63.10 4.66
N LYS A 405 -35.23 -61.90 4.92
CA LYS A 405 -35.29 -60.76 3.98
C LYS A 405 -33.97 -60.00 3.82
N SER A 406 -32.96 -60.32 4.62
CA SER A 406 -31.68 -59.64 4.59
C SER A 406 -30.69 -60.36 3.68
N MET A 407 -29.76 -59.62 3.08
CA MET A 407 -28.61 -60.23 2.39
C MET A 407 -27.85 -61.13 3.34
N THR A 408 -27.26 -62.20 2.81
CA THR A 408 -26.25 -62.97 3.56
C THR A 408 -25.00 -62.13 3.78
N LEU A 409 -24.18 -62.51 4.76
CA LEU A 409 -22.92 -61.83 5.05
C LEU A 409 -21.99 -61.79 3.83
N GLY A 410 -21.84 -62.92 3.13
CA GLY A 410 -21.03 -63.01 1.92
C GLY A 410 -21.57 -62.14 0.78
N ARG A 411 -22.90 -62.07 0.62
CA ARG A 411 -23.54 -61.20 -0.38
C ARG A 411 -23.40 -59.71 -0.05
N LEU A 412 -23.56 -59.33 1.21
CA LEU A 412 -23.38 -57.95 1.65
C LEU A 412 -21.91 -57.51 1.52
N ALA A 413 -20.96 -58.39 1.90
CA ALA A 413 -19.54 -58.14 1.72
C ALA A 413 -19.18 -58.01 0.23
N SER A 414 -19.69 -58.90 -0.62
CA SER A 414 -19.50 -58.83 -2.09
C SER A 414 -20.10 -57.54 -2.67
N HIS A 415 -21.24 -57.09 -2.14
CA HIS A 415 -21.84 -55.83 -2.54
C HIS A 415 -20.92 -54.64 -2.22
N VAL A 416 -20.42 -54.55 -0.99
CA VAL A 416 -19.44 -53.52 -0.57
C VAL A 416 -18.17 -53.59 -1.43
N ALA A 417 -17.66 -54.80 -1.70
CA ALA A 417 -16.46 -55.01 -2.51
C ALA A 417 -16.61 -54.57 -3.98
N MET A 418 -17.83 -54.66 -4.52
CA MET A 418 -18.13 -54.27 -5.91
C MET A 418 -18.30 -52.76 -6.05
N MET A 419 -18.78 -52.07 -5.01
CA MET A 419 -19.18 -50.67 -5.09
C MET A 419 -18.14 -49.75 -5.75
N PRO A 420 -16.81 -49.84 -5.49
CA PRO A 420 -15.79 -49.00 -6.14
C PRO A 420 -15.88 -49.00 -7.68
N GLY A 421 -16.31 -50.13 -8.28
CA GLY A 421 -16.47 -50.27 -9.73
C GLY A 421 -17.65 -49.49 -10.33
N VAL A 422 -18.57 -48.96 -9.52
CA VAL A 422 -19.73 -48.19 -9.98
C VAL A 422 -19.30 -46.83 -10.57
N ALA A 423 -18.16 -46.27 -10.15
CA ALA A 423 -17.62 -45.06 -10.77
C ALA A 423 -17.41 -45.20 -12.28
N ALA A 424 -16.96 -46.37 -12.74
CA ALA A 424 -16.84 -46.67 -14.17
C ALA A 424 -18.21 -46.76 -14.87
N VAL A 425 -19.24 -47.28 -14.20
CA VAL A 425 -20.61 -47.29 -14.74
C VAL A 425 -21.13 -45.86 -14.92
N ILE A 426 -20.92 -45.00 -13.93
CA ILE A 426 -21.38 -43.60 -13.96
C ILE A 426 -20.68 -42.83 -15.09
N VAL A 427 -19.36 -42.95 -15.20
CA VAL A 427 -18.56 -42.13 -16.12
C VAL A 427 -18.47 -42.73 -17.53
N ARG A 428 -18.22 -44.04 -17.63
CA ARG A 428 -17.96 -44.74 -18.90
C ARG A 428 -19.20 -45.48 -19.43
N LYS A 429 -20.32 -45.47 -18.70
CA LYS A 429 -21.56 -46.24 -19.01
C LYS A 429 -21.32 -47.75 -19.15
N ARG A 430 -20.21 -48.25 -18.60
CA ARG A 430 -19.79 -49.66 -18.60
C ARG A 430 -19.05 -49.93 -17.31
N GLY A 431 -19.32 -51.06 -16.68
CA GLY A 431 -18.63 -51.47 -15.46
C GLY A 431 -18.77 -52.97 -15.19
N PRO A 432 -18.15 -53.43 -14.10
CA PRO A 432 -18.09 -54.85 -13.77
C PRO A 432 -19.48 -55.42 -13.51
N ARG A 433 -19.68 -56.69 -13.86
CA ARG A 433 -20.93 -57.41 -13.59
C ARG A 433 -20.85 -57.98 -12.16
N PRO A 434 -21.90 -57.86 -11.33
CA PRO A 434 -21.86 -58.38 -9.97
C PRO A 434 -21.69 -59.89 -9.99
N ALA A 435 -20.62 -60.39 -9.37
CA ALA A 435 -20.48 -61.80 -8.98
C ALA A 435 -20.34 -61.84 -7.45
N GLU A 436 -21.10 -62.72 -6.80
CA GLU A 436 -20.91 -62.98 -5.37
C GLU A 436 -19.63 -63.80 -5.23
N ALA A 437 -18.72 -63.33 -4.38
CA ALA A 437 -17.47 -64.04 -4.16
C ALA A 437 -17.72 -65.35 -3.40
N GLU A 438 -17.15 -66.45 -3.89
CA GLU A 438 -17.27 -67.76 -3.25
C GLU A 438 -16.28 -67.96 -2.11
N SER A 439 -15.26 -67.10 -2.03
CA SER A 439 -14.23 -67.11 -0.97
C SER A 439 -13.80 -65.70 -0.58
N LYS A 440 -13.17 -65.56 0.59
CA LYS A 440 -12.57 -64.31 1.05
C LYS A 440 -11.43 -63.86 0.15
N LYS A 441 -10.66 -64.79 -0.42
CA LYS A 441 -9.60 -64.48 -1.38
C LYS A 441 -10.18 -63.81 -2.63
N GLU A 442 -11.26 -64.36 -3.18
CA GLU A 442 -11.95 -63.78 -4.33
C GLU A 442 -12.59 -62.44 -3.99
N LEU A 443 -13.22 -62.33 -2.81
CA LEU A 443 -13.81 -61.08 -2.31
C LEU A 443 -12.79 -59.93 -2.28
N MET A 444 -11.59 -60.18 -1.73
CA MET A 444 -10.53 -59.18 -1.65
C MET A 444 -9.94 -58.85 -3.03
N ALA A 445 -9.75 -59.85 -3.90
CA ALA A 445 -9.27 -59.62 -5.26
C ALA A 445 -10.26 -58.75 -6.08
N ASN A 446 -11.56 -59.02 -5.92
CA ASN A 446 -12.62 -58.23 -6.55
C ASN A 446 -12.62 -56.79 -6.04
N PHE A 447 -12.48 -56.59 -4.72
CA PHE A 447 -12.37 -55.25 -4.15
C PHE A 447 -11.18 -54.48 -4.73
N ASP A 448 -9.99 -55.10 -4.75
CA ASP A 448 -8.76 -54.46 -5.20
C ASP A 448 -8.82 -54.07 -6.69
N ALA A 449 -9.38 -54.94 -7.52
CA ALA A 449 -9.62 -54.65 -8.94
C ALA A 449 -10.59 -53.47 -9.13
N ASN A 450 -11.66 -53.42 -8.34
CA ASN A 450 -12.65 -52.33 -8.40
C ASN A 450 -12.07 -51.00 -7.91
N VAL A 451 -11.24 -51.01 -6.87
CA VAL A 451 -10.54 -49.82 -6.37
C VAL A 451 -9.57 -49.28 -7.43
N ALA A 452 -8.76 -50.15 -8.03
CA ALA A 452 -7.84 -49.75 -9.10
C ALA A 452 -8.57 -49.12 -10.29
N ALA A 453 -9.66 -49.76 -10.74
CA ALA A 453 -10.48 -49.23 -11.83
C ALA A 453 -11.09 -47.86 -11.49
N CYS A 454 -11.53 -47.64 -10.24
CA CYS A 454 -12.05 -46.35 -9.81
C CYS A 454 -10.96 -45.26 -9.80
N ARG A 455 -9.75 -45.58 -9.32
CA ARG A 455 -8.60 -44.65 -9.35
C ARG A 455 -8.29 -44.20 -10.77
N GLU A 456 -8.30 -45.12 -11.74
CA GLU A 456 -8.09 -44.77 -13.15
C GLU A 456 -9.19 -43.84 -13.68
N VAL A 457 -10.45 -44.07 -13.30
CA VAL A 457 -11.56 -43.17 -13.67
C VAL A 457 -11.32 -41.77 -13.11
N PHE A 458 -11.05 -41.65 -11.81
CA PHE A 458 -10.84 -40.35 -11.17
C PHE A 458 -9.62 -39.63 -11.73
N SER A 459 -8.53 -40.35 -11.95
CA SER A 459 -7.29 -39.80 -12.53
C SER A 459 -7.49 -39.28 -13.96
N GLY A 460 -8.40 -39.89 -14.72
CA GLY A 460 -8.71 -39.50 -16.11
C GLY A 460 -9.67 -38.32 -16.25
N LEU A 461 -10.32 -37.85 -15.18
CA LEU A 461 -11.28 -36.75 -15.23
C LEU A 461 -10.59 -35.38 -15.13
N SER A 462 -11.09 -34.39 -15.88
CA SER A 462 -10.77 -32.97 -15.72
C SER A 462 -11.71 -32.28 -14.73
N GLU A 463 -11.31 -31.11 -14.22
CA GLU A 463 -12.14 -30.29 -13.31
C GLU A 463 -13.45 -29.83 -13.97
N GLU A 464 -13.40 -29.53 -15.26
CA GLU A 464 -14.58 -29.15 -16.07
C GLU A 464 -15.54 -30.34 -16.20
N GLN A 465 -15.02 -31.55 -16.39
CA GLN A 465 -15.85 -32.77 -16.43
C GLN A 465 -16.50 -33.07 -15.08
N LEU A 466 -15.76 -32.86 -13.98
CA LEU A 466 -16.28 -33.05 -12.62
C LEU A 466 -17.38 -32.05 -12.27
N SER A 467 -17.20 -30.79 -12.66
CA SER A 467 -18.14 -29.70 -12.41
C SER A 467 -19.37 -29.74 -13.34
N GLY A 468 -19.27 -30.40 -14.50
CA GLY A 468 -20.35 -30.53 -15.46
C GLY A 468 -21.52 -31.38 -14.95
N ASP A 469 -22.73 -31.00 -15.35
CA ASP A 469 -23.95 -31.71 -14.98
C ASP A 469 -24.14 -32.99 -15.80
N ILE A 470 -24.63 -34.04 -15.12
CA ILE A 470 -25.08 -35.29 -15.73
C ILE A 470 -26.52 -35.60 -15.31
N LEU A 471 -27.28 -36.23 -16.21
CA LEU A 471 -28.61 -36.76 -15.91
C LEU A 471 -28.50 -37.96 -14.95
N VAL A 472 -29.04 -37.80 -13.75
CA VAL A 472 -29.15 -38.87 -12.73
C VAL A 472 -30.47 -39.63 -12.86
N THR A 473 -31.51 -38.91 -13.30
CA THR A 473 -32.80 -39.46 -13.75
C THR A 473 -33.20 -38.72 -15.02
N PRO A 474 -34.25 -39.15 -15.76
CA PRO A 474 -34.70 -38.45 -16.96
C PRO A 474 -35.04 -36.96 -16.76
N THR A 475 -35.23 -36.50 -15.51
CA THR A 475 -35.63 -35.13 -15.19
C THR A 475 -34.74 -34.44 -14.15
N ILE A 476 -33.70 -35.10 -13.64
CA ILE A 476 -32.83 -34.55 -12.59
C ILE A 476 -31.39 -34.58 -13.04
N GLU A 477 -30.78 -33.40 -13.12
CA GLU A 477 -29.37 -33.19 -13.39
C GLU A 477 -28.63 -32.83 -12.11
N LYS A 478 -27.39 -33.31 -11.99
CA LYS A 478 -26.48 -32.96 -10.90
C LYS A 478 -25.04 -32.91 -11.41
N PRO A 479 -24.16 -32.12 -10.76
CA PRO A 479 -22.75 -32.13 -11.08
C PRO A 479 -22.16 -33.53 -10.89
N LEU A 480 -21.30 -33.97 -11.81
CA LEU A 480 -20.71 -35.30 -11.78
C LEU A 480 -20.01 -35.59 -10.44
N TRP A 481 -19.24 -34.65 -9.90
CA TRP A 481 -18.58 -34.80 -8.60
C TRP A 481 -19.58 -35.12 -7.47
N LYS A 482 -20.77 -34.50 -7.50
CA LYS A 482 -21.82 -34.71 -6.50
C LYS A 482 -22.53 -36.05 -6.66
N VAL A 483 -22.54 -36.61 -7.87
CA VAL A 483 -23.05 -37.96 -8.14
C VAL A 483 -22.05 -39.01 -7.66
N LEU A 484 -20.76 -38.80 -7.88
CA LEU A 484 -19.67 -39.65 -7.41
C LEU A 484 -19.58 -39.64 -5.87
N GLN A 485 -19.70 -38.47 -5.23
CA GLN A 485 -19.74 -38.41 -3.76
C GLN A 485 -21.07 -38.95 -3.20
N GLY A 486 -22.17 -38.76 -3.93
CA GLY A 486 -23.53 -38.95 -3.44
C GLY A 486 -24.04 -40.39 -3.37
N ARG A 487 -25.37 -40.52 -3.31
CA ARG A 487 -26.11 -41.80 -3.18
C ARG A 487 -25.90 -42.79 -4.34
N GLY A 488 -25.23 -42.37 -5.41
CA GLY A 488 -24.89 -43.25 -6.53
C GLY A 488 -23.63 -44.07 -6.29
N PHE A 489 -22.75 -43.67 -5.37
CA PHE A 489 -21.42 -44.27 -5.23
C PHE A 489 -20.88 -44.24 -3.78
N LEU A 490 -20.13 -43.22 -3.36
CA LEU A 490 -19.41 -43.21 -2.07
C LEU A 490 -20.34 -43.33 -0.86
N ASN A 491 -21.32 -42.44 -0.72
CA ASN A 491 -22.26 -42.46 0.42
C ASN A 491 -23.05 -43.77 0.50
N HIS A 492 -23.32 -44.41 -0.63
CA HIS A 492 -24.06 -45.68 -0.67
C HIS A 492 -23.18 -46.85 -0.18
N MET A 493 -21.90 -46.84 -0.52
CA MET A 493 -20.93 -47.80 -0.01
C MET A 493 -20.69 -47.62 1.49
N ILE A 494 -20.56 -46.38 1.98
CA ILE A 494 -20.46 -46.07 3.42
C ILE A 494 -21.68 -46.62 4.17
N HIS A 495 -22.89 -46.44 3.63
CA HIS A 495 -24.12 -46.99 4.19
C HIS A 495 -24.07 -48.53 4.34
N HIS A 496 -23.69 -49.25 3.28
CA HIS A 496 -23.61 -50.72 3.32
C HIS A 496 -22.42 -51.24 4.14
N ARG A 497 -21.31 -50.50 4.22
CA ARG A 497 -20.21 -50.82 5.15
C ARG A 497 -20.67 -50.68 6.61
N GLY A 498 -21.47 -49.65 6.91
CA GLY A 498 -22.13 -49.51 8.21
C GLY A 498 -22.99 -50.72 8.54
N GLN A 499 -23.81 -51.19 7.59
CA GLN A 499 -24.58 -52.42 7.73
C GLN A 499 -23.69 -53.66 7.97
N LEU A 500 -22.58 -53.77 7.24
CA LEU A 500 -21.63 -54.89 7.37
C LEU A 500 -21.00 -54.94 8.76
N SER A 501 -20.66 -53.78 9.34
CA SER A 501 -20.13 -53.71 10.71
C SER A 501 -21.07 -54.34 11.75
N MET A 502 -22.38 -54.20 11.55
CA MET A 502 -23.37 -54.81 12.43
C MET A 502 -23.46 -56.32 12.24
N TYR A 503 -23.31 -56.79 11.01
CA TYR A 503 -23.27 -58.23 10.75
C TYR A 503 -22.06 -58.88 11.42
N LEU A 504 -20.88 -58.26 11.29
CA LEU A 504 -19.66 -58.74 11.95
C LEU A 504 -19.87 -58.90 13.46
N ARG A 505 -20.45 -57.87 14.10
CA ARG A 505 -20.78 -57.92 15.53
C ARG A 505 -21.70 -59.09 15.88
N LEU A 506 -22.75 -59.31 15.09
CA LEU A 506 -23.74 -60.38 15.33
C LEU A 506 -23.19 -61.79 15.14
N VAL A 507 -22.15 -61.96 14.30
CA VAL A 507 -21.47 -63.25 14.14
C VAL A 507 -20.29 -63.44 15.10
N GLY A 508 -20.01 -62.45 15.96
CA GLY A 508 -18.92 -62.50 16.93
C GLY A 508 -17.54 -62.14 16.37
N ALA A 509 -17.47 -61.55 15.17
CA ALA A 509 -16.23 -61.05 14.61
C ALA A 509 -15.88 -59.67 15.18
N ALA A 510 -14.58 -59.40 15.35
CA ALA A 510 -14.09 -58.09 15.75
C ALA A 510 -14.42 -57.05 14.66
N VAL A 511 -14.88 -55.86 15.07
CA VAL A 511 -15.22 -54.78 14.15
C VAL A 511 -14.06 -53.78 14.13
N PRO A 512 -13.40 -53.55 12.99
CA PRO A 512 -12.30 -52.60 12.89
C PRO A 512 -12.78 -51.14 13.01
N GLY A 513 -11.88 -50.25 13.40
CA GLY A 513 -12.10 -48.81 13.44
C GLY A 513 -12.21 -48.20 12.04
N MET A 514 -13.13 -47.25 11.89
CA MET A 514 -13.39 -46.55 10.62
C MET A 514 -12.92 -45.09 10.68
N TYR A 515 -13.59 -44.26 11.49
CA TYR A 515 -13.28 -42.84 11.67
C TYR A 515 -12.50 -42.56 12.96
N GLY A 516 -11.93 -43.62 13.54
CA GLY A 516 -11.33 -43.67 14.87
C GLY A 516 -11.33 -45.11 15.39
N PRO A 517 -10.69 -45.37 16.54
CA PRO A 517 -10.56 -46.72 17.09
C PRO A 517 -11.93 -47.29 17.49
N SER A 518 -12.16 -48.57 17.18
CA SER A 518 -13.35 -49.29 17.61
C SER A 518 -13.25 -49.73 19.09
N ALA A 519 -14.34 -50.29 19.63
CA ALA A 519 -14.31 -50.91 20.96
C ALA A 519 -13.48 -52.21 21.01
N ASP A 520 -13.18 -52.82 19.86
CA ASP A 520 -12.36 -54.04 19.78
C ASP A 520 -10.86 -53.74 19.57
N GLU A 521 -10.52 -52.46 19.38
CA GLU A 521 -9.14 -51.97 19.17
C GLU A 521 -8.61 -51.16 20.38
N LYS A 522 -9.43 -51.02 21.43
CA LYS A 522 -9.09 -50.43 22.73
C LYS A 522 -8.87 -51.53 23.75
#